data_AF-A0A929DRG0-F1
#
_entry.id   AF-A0A929DRG0-F1
#
_cell.length_a   1.000
_cell.length_b   1.000
_cell.length_c   1.000
_cell.angle_alpha   90.00
_cell.angle_beta   90.00
_cell.angle_gamma   90.00
#
_symmetry.space_group_name_H-M   'P 1'
#
loop_
_entity.id
_entity.type
_entity.pdbx_description
1 polymer ?
#
loop_
_entity_poly.entity_id
_entity_poly.type
_entity_poly.pdbx_seq_one_letter_code
_entity_poly.pdbx_strand_id
1 'polypeptide(L)'
;MFKLGNGIFISISSERARFHAVRQNMRVSSHTPHHQLHKLVDILISNSEADPGKCHSQYRFSGCTITDHHFFNDMHDEDRQRFYAWLEHDEQKREIEGARKLLAYDNVPHKVMIHDYPKNLYSGLRKRLQALRLSRASIDQWQATINNMVSKGISSDEITWSGIHDYLDSARLSGKQVLEKHELLSNLDVAPTKPCLTNELVVDGSPVLEFRSVASRCSAWLLNQFNRKDIKFKYALIRYVDERLGYRVGLVRLSNKAVYADAASMWFVMGPYGEMLEVPGKGKSILFDRKEEALRYANEHAEKVCGGHSRLIFNNKYEYVSLDGGKDYREWLLCLPDYHRSHFIAHYTERNIVLHYRTKLRHDHQGRSLLFVEEIQSDWHQAARNRHRKNRWDRDIPDAPFKNDWISLALKLMLFHVIRQGYDGIAWTPGIVQQQRYQKDLAALQRVYDHEIPRALERMGRLWGVVPTQGNIATRSSELRAEHANNRWYAVDREGRHVTRPRFTKEQITRFIRQSSKAVDLDVPVFIIPQAMRDAIMQNGLPLYGEQFQATRR
;
A
#
# COMPACT_ATOMS: atom_id res chain seq x y z
N MET A 1 23.59 -2.39 21.96
CA MET A 1 23.49 -0.97 21.54
C MET A 1 24.80 -0.26 21.88
N PHE A 2 25.13 0.83 21.19
CA PHE A 2 26.29 1.68 21.47
C PHE A 2 25.91 2.76 22.49
N LYS A 3 26.69 2.95 23.56
CA LYS A 3 26.40 3.96 24.60
C LYS A 3 27.21 5.23 24.35
N LEU A 4 26.54 6.36 24.30
CA LEU A 4 27.14 7.70 24.19
C LEU A 4 27.63 8.21 25.56
N GLY A 5 28.53 9.20 25.53
CA GLY A 5 29.05 9.86 26.74
C GLY A 5 27.96 10.53 27.59
N ASN A 6 26.86 10.95 26.96
CA ASN A 6 25.69 11.54 27.63
C ASN A 6 24.71 10.49 28.24
N GLY A 7 25.05 9.20 28.16
CA GLY A 7 24.23 8.10 28.73
C GLY A 7 23.12 7.58 27.81
N ILE A 8 22.94 8.17 26.62
CA ILE A 8 21.97 7.70 25.61
C ILE A 8 22.53 6.47 24.88
N PHE A 9 21.66 5.50 24.60
CA PHE A 9 22.01 4.32 23.81
C PHE A 9 21.54 4.48 22.36
N ILE A 10 22.41 4.16 21.42
CA ILE A 10 22.18 4.21 19.98
C ILE A 10 22.27 2.81 19.37
N SER A 11 21.45 2.55 18.36
CA SER A 11 21.60 1.38 17.49
C SER A 11 21.24 1.71 16.05
N ILE A 12 21.26 0.71 15.17
CA ILE A 12 20.86 0.84 13.77
C ILE A 12 19.79 -0.19 13.44
N SER A 13 18.95 0.13 12.46
CA SER A 13 17.92 -0.78 11.98
C SER A 13 17.65 -0.61 10.48
N SER A 14 17.59 -1.74 9.78
CA SER A 14 17.22 -1.83 8.37
C SER A 14 15.71 -1.93 8.13
N GLU A 15 14.88 -1.93 9.19
CA GLU A 15 13.42 -2.09 9.11
C GLU A 15 12.74 -1.08 8.17
N ARG A 16 13.27 0.15 8.10
CA ARG A 16 12.75 1.26 7.31
C ARG A 16 13.41 1.42 5.95
N ALA A 17 14.24 0.48 5.54
CA ALA A 17 14.97 0.55 4.27
C ALA A 17 14.06 0.81 3.06
N ARG A 18 12.88 0.17 3.03
CA ARG A 18 11.90 0.39 1.96
C ARG A 18 11.34 1.81 1.93
N PHE A 19 11.07 2.39 3.10
CA PHE A 19 10.59 3.76 3.19
C PHE A 19 11.62 4.76 2.64
N HIS A 20 12.89 4.60 3.05
CA HIS A 20 13.97 5.45 2.57
C HIS A 20 14.25 5.27 1.09
N ALA A 21 14.21 4.03 0.59
CA ALA A 21 14.39 3.73 -0.83
C ALA A 21 13.32 4.41 -1.69
N VAL A 22 12.04 4.37 -1.26
CA VAL A 22 10.94 5.06 -1.95
C VAL A 22 11.12 6.58 -1.90
N ARG A 23 11.45 7.15 -0.74
CA ARG A 23 11.64 8.60 -0.57
C ARG A 23 12.81 9.15 -1.40
N GLN A 24 13.88 8.37 -1.54
CA GLN A 24 15.07 8.73 -2.30
C GLN A 24 14.98 8.28 -3.77
N ASN A 25 13.90 7.61 -4.18
CA ASN A 25 13.76 6.98 -5.50
C ASN A 25 14.97 6.08 -5.85
N MET A 26 15.50 5.36 -4.85
CA MET A 26 16.68 4.51 -4.97
C MET A 26 16.27 3.06 -5.24
N ARG A 27 16.77 2.48 -6.34
CA ARG A 27 16.61 1.05 -6.63
C ARG A 27 17.78 0.27 -6.05
N VAL A 28 17.47 -0.71 -5.22
CA VAL A 28 18.46 -1.62 -4.62
C VAL A 28 18.43 -2.95 -5.37
N SER A 29 19.61 -3.47 -5.68
CA SER A 29 19.80 -4.79 -6.29
C SER A 29 20.83 -5.59 -5.48
N SER A 30 21.04 -6.85 -5.86
CA SER A 30 22.13 -7.67 -5.31
C SER A 30 23.52 -7.06 -5.49
N HIS A 31 23.69 -6.11 -6.43
CA HIS A 31 24.97 -5.47 -6.75
C HIS A 31 25.12 -4.07 -6.13
N THR A 32 24.14 -3.56 -5.38
CA THR A 32 24.22 -2.23 -4.77
C THR A 32 25.35 -2.19 -3.73
N PRO A 33 26.33 -1.26 -3.84
CA PRO A 33 27.47 -1.19 -2.92
C PRO A 33 27.05 -0.98 -1.45
N HIS A 34 27.79 -1.60 -0.52
CA HIS A 34 27.47 -1.57 0.92
C HIS A 34 27.30 -0.15 1.48
N HIS A 35 28.23 0.76 1.18
CA HIS A 35 28.18 2.15 1.64
C HIS A 35 26.92 2.90 1.18
N GLN A 36 26.32 2.53 0.04
CA GLN A 36 25.09 3.16 -0.43
C GLN A 36 23.87 2.74 0.41
N LEU A 37 23.94 1.59 1.09
CA LEU A 37 22.88 1.10 1.97
C LEU A 37 22.76 1.94 3.26
N HIS A 38 23.79 2.69 3.64
CA HIS A 38 23.76 3.56 4.84
C HIS A 38 22.61 4.59 4.78
N LYS A 39 22.24 5.00 3.56
CA LYS A 39 21.11 5.91 3.30
C LYS A 39 19.74 5.31 3.59
N LEU A 40 19.68 3.99 3.83
CA LEU A 40 18.47 3.21 4.02
C LEU A 40 18.33 2.67 5.44
N VAL A 41 19.35 2.88 6.28
CA VAL A 41 19.41 2.32 7.65
C VAL A 41 19.21 3.46 8.63
N ASP A 42 18.22 3.32 9.50
CA ASP A 42 17.89 4.31 10.51
C ASP A 42 18.73 4.15 11.77
N ILE A 43 18.87 5.26 12.49
CA ILE A 43 19.46 5.31 13.82
C ILE A 43 18.33 5.16 14.86
N LEU A 44 18.53 4.24 15.80
CA LEU A 44 17.65 4.01 16.94
C LEU A 44 18.22 4.70 18.18
N ILE A 45 17.34 5.24 19.03
CA ILE A 45 17.67 5.91 20.29
C ILE A 45 16.93 5.21 21.43
N SER A 46 17.63 4.95 22.54
CA SER A 46 17.06 4.43 23.78
C SER A 46 17.66 5.13 24.99
N ASN A 47 16.84 5.28 26.04
CA ASN A 47 17.28 5.79 27.35
C ASN A 47 17.79 4.66 28.28
N SER A 48 17.67 3.40 27.85
CA SER A 48 18.17 2.23 28.57
C SER A 48 18.91 1.27 27.63
N GLU A 49 19.74 0.40 28.19
CA GLU A 49 20.35 -0.67 27.41
C GLU A 49 19.26 -1.66 26.97
N ALA A 50 18.87 -1.57 25.71
CA ALA A 50 17.81 -2.38 25.12
C ALA A 50 18.40 -3.33 24.07
N ASP A 51 17.73 -4.44 23.82
CA ASP A 51 18.03 -5.33 22.71
C ASP A 51 17.06 -5.01 21.56
N PRO A 52 17.52 -4.39 20.46
CA PRO A 52 16.66 -3.99 19.34
C PRO A 52 15.90 -5.17 18.72
N GLY A 53 16.43 -6.39 18.85
CA GLY A 53 15.85 -7.62 18.30
C GLY A 53 14.80 -8.29 19.19
N LYS A 54 14.56 -7.81 20.42
CA LYS A 54 13.63 -8.46 21.37
C LYS A 54 12.44 -7.60 21.79
N CYS A 55 12.59 -6.28 21.89
CA CYS A 55 11.53 -5.43 22.45
C CYS A 55 11.47 -4.04 21.79
N HIS A 56 10.52 -3.86 20.86
CA HIS A 56 10.32 -2.61 20.12
C HIS A 56 9.79 -1.44 20.98
N SER A 57 9.40 -1.69 22.24
CA SER A 57 8.88 -0.67 23.15
C SER A 57 9.98 0.12 23.88
N GLN A 58 11.23 -0.38 23.86
CA GLN A 58 12.36 0.19 24.61
C GLN A 58 13.18 1.21 23.81
N TYR A 59 12.97 1.32 22.49
CA TYR A 59 13.70 2.26 21.64
C TYR A 59 12.77 3.03 20.70
N ARG A 60 13.27 4.16 20.20
CA ARG A 60 12.58 5.00 19.21
C ARG A 60 13.49 5.25 18.01
N PHE A 61 12.90 5.40 16.83
CA PHE A 61 13.59 5.88 15.65
C PHE A 61 13.94 7.36 15.83
N SER A 62 15.18 7.74 15.52
CA SER A 62 15.62 9.14 15.56
C SER A 62 14.95 9.98 14.46
N GLY A 63 14.52 9.34 13.37
CA GLY A 63 14.11 10.01 12.14
C GLY A 63 15.26 10.26 11.16
N CYS A 64 16.49 9.93 11.56
CA CYS A 64 17.72 10.13 10.81
C CYS A 64 18.35 8.79 10.41
N THR A 65 18.92 8.75 9.21
CA THR A 65 19.72 7.66 8.67
C THR A 65 21.19 7.79 9.06
N ILE A 66 22.00 6.74 8.83
CA ILE A 66 23.45 6.79 9.05
C ILE A 66 24.13 7.93 8.25
N THR A 67 23.54 8.36 7.14
CA THR A 67 24.06 9.44 6.30
C THR A 67 23.61 10.84 6.69
N ASP A 68 22.69 10.97 7.66
CA ASP A 68 22.15 12.26 8.06
C ASP A 68 23.08 12.99 9.03
N HIS A 69 24.01 13.77 8.48
CA HIS A 69 25.05 14.47 9.24
C HIS A 69 24.53 15.36 10.38
N HIS A 70 23.34 15.96 10.21
CA HIS A 70 22.75 16.83 11.23
C HIS A 70 22.51 16.13 12.57
N PHE A 71 22.24 14.82 12.57
CA PHE A 71 22.10 14.03 13.79
C PHE A 71 23.40 13.99 14.62
N PHE A 72 24.54 14.03 13.93
CA PHE A 72 25.86 13.94 14.53
C PHE A 72 26.50 15.30 14.83
N ASN A 73 25.88 16.42 14.42
CA ASN A 73 26.43 17.76 14.64
C ASN A 73 26.48 18.12 16.13
N ASP A 74 25.49 17.65 16.90
CA ASP A 74 25.41 17.91 18.34
C ASP A 74 26.17 16.87 19.18
N MET A 75 26.83 15.90 18.53
CA MET A 75 27.62 14.85 19.19
C MET A 75 29.10 15.25 19.30
N HIS A 76 29.73 14.90 20.42
CA HIS A 76 31.18 15.07 20.58
C HIS A 76 31.96 14.26 19.52
N ASP A 77 33.06 14.83 19.03
CA ASP A 77 33.86 14.22 17.96
C ASP A 77 34.37 12.81 18.31
N GLU A 78 34.72 12.57 19.58
CA GLU A 78 35.14 11.25 20.08
C GLU A 78 34.03 10.21 19.98
N ASP A 79 32.81 10.56 20.40
CA ASP A 79 31.64 9.67 20.32
C ASP A 79 31.28 9.37 18.87
N ARG A 80 31.44 10.35 17.97
CA ARG A 80 31.24 10.18 16.53
C ARG A 80 32.25 9.20 15.93
N GLN A 81 33.54 9.32 16.25
CA GLN A 81 34.57 8.37 15.78
C GLN A 81 34.31 6.95 16.30
N ARG A 82 33.96 6.81 17.58
CA ARG A 82 33.63 5.52 18.18
C ARG A 82 32.39 4.89 17.56
N PHE A 83 31.39 5.68 17.20
CA PHE A 83 30.20 5.21 16.50
C PHE A 83 30.54 4.65 15.11
N TYR A 84 31.34 5.36 14.31
CA TYR A 84 31.75 4.85 12.99
C TYR A 84 32.63 3.61 13.09
N ALA A 85 33.51 3.52 14.09
CA ALA A 85 34.26 2.30 14.36
C ALA A 85 33.35 1.12 14.74
N TRP A 86 32.30 1.39 15.54
CA TRP A 86 31.30 0.39 15.91
C TRP A 86 30.47 -0.11 14.70
N LEU A 87 30.21 0.74 13.70
CA LEU A 87 29.51 0.33 12.47
C LEU A 87 30.29 -0.68 11.63
N GLU A 88 31.62 -0.71 11.75
CA GLU A 88 32.48 -1.63 10.99
C GLU A 88 32.46 -3.07 11.52
N HIS A 89 31.84 -3.31 12.68
CA HIS A 89 31.66 -4.64 13.25
C HIS A 89 30.71 -5.52 12.41
N ASP A 90 30.94 -6.84 12.42
CA ASP A 90 30.22 -7.82 11.57
C ASP A 90 28.72 -7.91 11.82
N GLU A 91 28.26 -7.65 13.05
CA GLU A 91 26.83 -7.63 13.37
C GLU A 91 26.12 -6.44 12.70
N GLN A 92 26.77 -5.27 12.71
CA GLN A 92 26.25 -4.01 12.19
C GLN A 92 26.29 -4.02 10.66
N LYS A 93 27.37 -4.55 10.08
CA LYS A 93 27.43 -4.85 8.64
C LYS A 93 26.32 -5.79 8.19
N ARG A 94 26.00 -6.84 8.97
CA ARG A 94 24.90 -7.75 8.66
C ARG A 94 23.53 -7.06 8.73
N GLU A 95 23.32 -6.17 9.69
CA GLU A 95 22.09 -5.37 9.79
C GLU A 95 21.94 -4.43 8.59
N ILE A 96 23.01 -3.73 8.19
CA ILE A 96 23.03 -2.87 6.99
C ILE A 96 22.74 -3.68 5.73
N GLU A 97 23.35 -4.87 5.60
CA GLU A 97 23.08 -5.82 4.52
C GLU A 97 21.65 -6.38 4.54
N GLY A 98 20.99 -6.35 5.70
CA GLY A 98 19.56 -6.62 5.85
C GLY A 98 18.71 -5.73 4.93
N ALA A 99 19.08 -4.46 4.76
CA ALA A 99 18.40 -3.54 3.84
C ALA A 99 18.45 -4.03 2.40
N ARG A 100 19.59 -4.58 1.95
CA ARG A 100 19.72 -5.16 0.61
C ARG A 100 18.81 -6.37 0.45
N LYS A 101 18.81 -7.29 1.43
CA LYS A 101 17.94 -8.47 1.41
C LYS A 101 16.47 -8.07 1.35
N LEU A 102 16.03 -7.12 2.17
CA LEU A 102 14.65 -6.66 2.19
C LEU A 102 14.19 -6.08 0.85
N LEU A 103 15.08 -5.48 0.05
CA LEU A 103 14.71 -4.76 -1.18
C LEU A 103 15.04 -5.49 -2.48
N ALA A 104 15.94 -6.48 -2.44
CA ALA A 104 16.40 -7.19 -3.63
C ALA A 104 15.56 -8.43 -4.00
N TYR A 105 14.61 -8.86 -3.15
CA TYR A 105 13.74 -10.00 -3.45
C TYR A 105 12.50 -9.63 -4.30
N ASP A 106 12.18 -10.47 -5.28
CA ASP A 106 11.08 -10.32 -6.26
C ASP A 106 9.66 -10.23 -5.66
N ASN A 107 9.50 -10.46 -4.35
CA ASN A 107 8.20 -10.44 -3.67
C ASN A 107 7.81 -9.07 -3.09
N VAL A 108 8.72 -8.08 -3.13
CA VAL A 108 8.42 -6.73 -2.64
C VAL A 108 7.88 -5.87 -3.80
N PRO A 109 6.75 -5.18 -3.63
CA PRO A 109 6.19 -4.33 -4.68
C PRO A 109 7.25 -3.37 -5.23
N HIS A 110 7.48 -3.43 -6.54
CA HIS A 110 8.56 -2.71 -7.22
C HIS A 110 8.43 -1.19 -7.11
N LYS A 111 7.22 -0.67 -6.83
CA LYS A 111 6.99 0.76 -6.63
C LYS A 111 5.81 1.02 -5.70
N VAL A 112 5.81 2.18 -5.06
CA VAL A 112 4.69 2.69 -4.26
C VAL A 112 4.21 3.99 -4.91
N MET A 113 2.89 4.11 -5.10
CA MET A 113 2.26 5.37 -5.49
C MET A 113 1.92 6.15 -4.23
N ILE A 114 2.40 7.39 -4.11
CA ILE A 114 2.12 8.27 -2.97
C ILE A 114 1.11 9.33 -3.40
N HIS A 115 0.06 9.50 -2.61
CA HIS A 115 -0.99 10.51 -2.84
C HIS A 115 -0.74 11.77 -2.03
N ASP A 116 -1.13 12.91 -2.60
CA ASP A 116 -0.97 14.22 -1.96
C ASP A 116 -2.15 14.61 -1.06
N TYR A 117 -3.20 13.78 -0.97
CA TYR A 117 -4.42 14.08 -0.19
C TYR A 117 -4.12 14.45 1.27
N PRO A 118 -3.23 13.73 1.98
CA PRO A 118 -2.88 14.10 3.35
C PRO A 118 -2.24 15.49 3.52
N LYS A 119 -1.70 16.10 2.46
CA LYS A 119 -1.12 17.46 2.54
C LYS A 119 -2.17 18.53 2.83
N ASN A 120 -3.43 18.26 2.49
CA ASN A 120 -4.57 19.15 2.74
C ASN A 120 -5.18 18.96 4.13
N LEU A 121 -4.56 18.13 4.98
CA LEU A 121 -4.93 17.98 6.38
C LEU A 121 -4.19 19.01 7.24
N TYR A 122 -4.90 19.71 8.13
CA TYR A 122 -4.32 20.73 9.02
C TYR A 122 -4.48 20.38 10.50
N SER A 123 -3.57 20.85 11.36
CA SER A 123 -3.75 20.76 12.81
C SER A 123 -4.80 21.76 13.29
N GLY A 124 -5.87 21.25 13.89
CA GLY A 124 -6.92 22.06 14.50
C GLY A 124 -6.39 22.82 15.72
N LEU A 125 -5.57 22.14 16.53
CA LEU A 125 -4.90 22.72 17.70
C LEU A 125 -4.02 23.91 17.30
N ARG A 126 -3.17 23.75 16.27
CA ARG A 126 -2.29 24.83 15.78
C ARG A 126 -3.08 26.03 15.30
N LYS A 127 -4.10 25.84 14.46
CA LYS A 127 -4.98 26.94 14.00
C LYS A 127 -5.66 27.65 15.17
N ARG A 128 -6.13 26.89 16.16
CA ARG A 128 -6.82 27.45 17.33
C ARG A 128 -5.88 28.27 18.20
N LEU A 129 -4.67 27.77 18.47
CA LEU A 129 -3.63 28.49 19.20
C LEU A 129 -3.22 29.78 18.47
N GLN A 130 -3.03 29.73 17.14
CA GLN A 130 -2.72 30.92 16.35
C GLN A 130 -3.77 32.02 16.50
N ALA A 131 -5.06 31.64 16.46
CA ALA A 131 -6.20 32.55 16.58
C ALA A 131 -6.42 33.11 18.00
N LEU A 132 -5.73 32.59 19.02
CA LEU A 132 -5.84 33.15 20.38
C LEU A 132 -5.25 34.56 20.43
N ARG A 133 -5.97 35.45 21.10
CA ARG A 133 -5.48 36.79 21.47
C ARG A 133 -4.37 36.73 22.54
N LEU A 134 -4.30 35.64 23.31
CA LEU A 134 -3.27 35.41 24.31
C LEU A 134 -1.90 35.28 23.64
N SER A 135 -0.98 36.19 23.97
CA SER A 135 0.39 36.22 23.43
C SER A 135 1.42 35.66 24.40
N ARG A 136 1.20 35.82 25.70
CA ARG A 136 2.10 35.42 26.79
C ARG A 136 1.29 34.97 28.00
N ALA A 137 1.64 33.85 28.60
CA ALA A 137 0.91 33.27 29.73
C ALA A 137 1.82 32.36 30.56
N SER A 138 1.43 32.07 31.81
CA SER A 138 2.11 31.05 32.61
C SER A 138 1.94 29.66 32.01
N ILE A 139 2.85 28.73 32.33
CA ILE A 139 2.76 27.32 31.89
C ILE A 139 1.40 26.73 32.28
N ASP A 140 0.94 26.97 33.52
CA ASP A 140 -0.32 26.42 34.01
C ASP A 140 -1.54 27.04 33.29
N GLN A 141 -1.48 28.33 32.96
CA GLN A 141 -2.52 28.98 32.17
C GLN A 141 -2.59 28.42 30.74
N TRP A 142 -1.45 28.15 30.12
CA TRP A 142 -1.39 27.50 28.81
C TRP A 142 -1.94 26.08 28.86
N GLN A 143 -1.53 25.28 29.86
CA GLN A 143 -2.03 23.93 30.06
C GLN A 143 -3.56 23.90 30.24
N ALA A 144 -4.10 24.77 31.09
CA ALA A 144 -5.54 24.92 31.28
C ALA A 144 -6.26 25.36 29.98
N THR A 145 -5.67 26.29 29.24
CA THR A 145 -6.24 26.78 27.96
C THR A 145 -6.31 25.65 26.93
N ILE A 146 -5.25 24.86 26.78
CA ILE A 146 -5.17 23.72 25.85
C ILE A 146 -6.18 22.64 26.25
N ASN A 147 -6.22 22.25 27.52
CA ASN A 147 -7.17 21.25 28.01
C ASN A 147 -8.63 21.67 27.78
N ASN A 148 -8.92 22.96 27.96
CA ASN A 148 -10.27 23.51 27.69
C ASN A 148 -10.63 23.51 26.20
N MET A 149 -9.65 23.41 25.27
CA MET A 149 -9.96 23.31 23.84
C MET A 149 -10.65 22.00 23.46
N VAL A 150 -10.51 20.94 24.26
CA VAL A 150 -11.21 19.66 24.04
C VAL A 150 -12.72 19.86 24.08
N SER A 151 -13.21 20.64 25.06
CA SER A 151 -14.64 20.99 25.15
C SER A 151 -15.15 21.76 23.93
N LYS A 152 -14.24 22.42 23.21
CA LYS A 152 -14.52 23.21 21.99
C LYS A 152 -14.25 22.42 20.70
N GLY A 153 -14.12 21.10 20.79
CA GLY A 153 -14.05 20.20 19.63
C GLY A 153 -12.65 19.85 19.12
N ILE A 154 -11.58 20.24 19.82
CA ILE A 154 -10.24 19.71 19.54
C ILE A 154 -10.15 18.27 20.06
N SER A 155 -9.58 17.37 19.26
CA SER A 155 -9.41 15.97 19.65
C SER A 155 -8.40 15.86 20.79
N SER A 156 -8.70 15.05 21.80
CA SER A 156 -7.75 14.71 22.87
C SER A 156 -6.48 14.08 22.29
N ASP A 157 -6.64 13.25 21.26
CA ASP A 157 -5.54 12.56 20.60
C ASP A 157 -4.61 13.58 19.92
N GLU A 158 -5.14 14.65 19.32
CA GLU A 158 -4.30 15.69 18.72
C GLU A 158 -3.40 16.33 19.75
N ILE A 159 -3.91 16.61 20.96
CA ILE A 159 -3.14 17.22 22.03
C ILE A 159 -2.06 16.25 22.50
N THR A 160 -2.41 14.99 22.78
CA THR A 160 -1.46 13.94 23.19
C THR A 160 -0.33 13.77 22.19
N TRP A 161 -0.63 13.76 20.89
CA TRP A 161 0.33 13.48 19.83
C TRP A 161 1.01 14.72 19.24
N SER A 162 0.72 15.91 19.75
CA SER A 162 1.33 17.17 19.29
C SER A 162 2.69 17.49 19.92
N GLY A 163 3.13 16.70 20.91
CA GLY A 163 4.33 16.97 21.70
C GLY A 163 4.22 18.19 22.63
N ILE A 164 3.07 18.87 22.66
CA ILE A 164 2.92 20.13 23.41
C ILE A 164 3.03 19.92 24.93
N HIS A 165 2.53 18.79 25.45
CA HIS A 165 2.63 18.48 26.87
C HIS A 165 4.08 18.18 27.28
N ASP A 166 4.79 17.38 26.48
CA ASP A 166 6.22 17.09 26.70
C ASP A 166 7.03 18.39 26.71
N TYR A 167 6.70 19.32 25.81
CA TYR A 167 7.32 20.65 25.79
C TYR A 167 7.01 21.45 27.06
N LEU A 168 5.74 21.53 27.49
CA LEU A 168 5.35 22.25 28.71
C LEU A 168 6.05 21.68 29.95
N ASP A 169 6.16 20.36 30.06
CA ASP A 169 6.84 19.70 31.17
C ASP A 169 8.35 19.94 31.13
N SER A 170 8.98 19.88 29.95
CA SER A 170 10.40 20.21 29.78
C SER A 170 10.70 21.68 30.13
N ALA A 171 9.82 22.60 29.73
CA ALA A 171 9.94 24.02 30.05
C ALA A 171 9.83 24.25 31.56
N ARG A 172 8.91 23.55 32.24
CA ARG A 172 8.77 23.58 33.69
C ARG A 172 10.03 23.08 34.39
N LEU A 173 10.62 21.97 33.91
CA LEU A 173 11.88 21.42 34.44
C LEU A 173 13.07 22.35 34.23
N SER A 174 13.09 23.12 33.13
CA SER A 174 14.12 24.13 32.87
C SER A 174 13.99 25.40 33.72
N GLY A 175 12.96 25.50 34.58
CA GLY A 175 12.72 26.66 35.44
C GLY A 175 11.97 27.81 34.76
N LYS A 176 11.49 27.65 33.51
CA LYS A 176 10.64 28.66 32.87
C LYS A 176 9.28 28.72 33.58
N GLN A 177 8.80 29.93 33.85
CA GLN A 177 7.46 30.15 34.44
C GLN A 177 6.44 30.66 33.43
N VAL A 178 6.91 31.39 32.42
CA VAL A 178 6.08 32.09 31.42
C VAL A 178 6.55 31.70 30.04
N LEU A 179 5.60 31.44 29.14
CA LEU A 179 5.87 31.08 27.75
C LEU A 179 5.14 32.02 26.80
N GLU A 180 5.78 32.31 25.69
CA GLU A 180 5.18 33.02 24.59
C GLU A 180 4.47 32.09 23.61
N LYS A 181 3.43 32.60 22.95
CA LYS A 181 2.66 31.84 21.95
C LYS A 181 3.55 31.30 20.83
N HIS A 182 4.56 32.05 20.41
CA HIS A 182 5.44 31.64 19.33
C HIS A 182 6.30 30.42 19.73
N GLU A 183 6.72 30.31 21.00
CA GLU A 183 7.44 29.16 21.53
C GLU A 183 6.58 27.89 21.48
N LEU A 184 5.30 27.99 21.88
CA LEU A 184 4.36 26.86 21.79
C LEU A 184 4.12 26.42 20.35
N LEU A 185 3.97 27.37 19.42
CA LEU A 185 3.71 27.06 18.01
C LEU A 185 4.93 26.43 17.31
N SER A 186 6.14 26.79 17.73
CA SER A 186 7.39 26.21 17.22
C SER A 186 7.64 24.80 17.75
N ASN A 187 7.17 24.50 18.97
CA ASN A 187 7.33 23.17 19.60
C ASN A 187 6.11 22.25 19.43
N LEU A 188 5.06 22.73 18.76
CA LEU A 188 3.93 21.90 18.34
C LEU A 188 4.34 21.10 17.10
N ASP A 189 4.65 19.82 17.30
CA ASP A 189 5.06 18.90 16.25
C ASP A 189 3.99 17.82 16.01
N VAL A 190 3.40 17.85 14.81
CA VAL A 190 2.45 16.83 14.32
C VAL A 190 3.06 15.94 13.23
N ALA A 191 4.35 16.11 12.92
CA ALA A 191 5.04 15.28 11.93
C ALA A 191 4.94 13.77 12.25
N PRO A 192 5.10 13.30 13.52
CA PRO A 192 5.02 11.88 13.84
C PRO A 192 3.67 11.23 13.52
N THR A 193 2.60 12.03 13.45
CA THR A 193 1.24 11.56 13.16
C THR A 193 0.72 12.03 11.80
N LYS A 194 1.58 12.66 10.99
CA LYS A 194 1.23 13.05 9.62
C LYS A 194 1.13 11.81 8.74
N PRO A 195 -0.04 11.51 8.15
CA PRO A 195 -0.21 10.29 7.42
C PRO A 195 0.29 10.39 5.98
N CYS A 196 0.72 9.26 5.45
CA CYS A 196 1.09 9.05 4.06
C CYS A 196 0.15 8.03 3.45
N LEU A 197 -0.59 8.44 2.41
CA LEU A 197 -1.54 7.58 1.72
C LEU A 197 -0.87 6.99 0.49
N THR A 198 -0.87 5.66 0.38
CA THR A 198 -0.17 4.96 -0.67
C THR A 198 -0.97 3.82 -1.30
N ASN A 199 -0.56 3.43 -2.52
CA ASN A 199 -0.92 2.14 -3.10
C ASN A 199 0.35 1.37 -3.49
N GLU A 200 0.32 0.06 -3.31
CA GLU A 200 1.36 -0.82 -3.83
C GLU A 200 1.18 -1.02 -5.34
N LEU A 201 2.30 -0.91 -6.08
CA LEU A 201 2.36 -1.21 -7.50
C LEU A 201 3.28 -2.40 -7.74
N VAL A 202 2.83 -3.31 -8.59
CA VAL A 202 3.62 -4.44 -9.08
C VAL A 202 3.83 -4.30 -10.58
N VAL A 203 4.90 -4.91 -11.06
CA VAL A 203 5.11 -5.07 -12.50
C VAL A 203 4.03 -6.01 -13.01
N ASP A 204 3.32 -5.57 -14.04
CA ASP A 204 2.38 -6.41 -14.76
C ASP A 204 3.13 -7.61 -15.31
N GLY A 205 2.84 -8.79 -14.74
CA GLY A 205 3.35 -10.08 -15.24
C GLY A 205 2.57 -10.58 -16.44
N SER A 206 1.59 -9.81 -16.93
CA SER A 206 0.92 -10.11 -18.19
C SER A 206 1.92 -10.05 -19.34
N PRO A 207 1.75 -10.90 -20.37
CA PRO A 207 2.59 -10.84 -21.55
C PRO A 207 2.58 -9.42 -22.15
N VAL A 208 3.77 -8.86 -22.38
CA VAL A 208 3.99 -7.66 -23.19
C VAL A 208 3.44 -7.87 -24.61
N LEU A 209 3.45 -9.09 -25.12
CA LEU A 209 2.94 -9.44 -26.44
C LEU A 209 1.47 -9.90 -26.39
N GLU A 210 0.63 -9.28 -27.22
CA GLU A 210 -0.76 -9.66 -27.43
C GLU A 210 -0.87 -10.50 -28.71
N PHE A 211 -0.73 -11.80 -28.55
CA PHE A 211 -0.75 -12.72 -29.69
C PHE A 211 -2.16 -13.00 -30.23
N ARG A 212 -2.39 -12.62 -31.48
CA ARG A 212 -3.52 -13.09 -32.29
C ARG A 212 -3.18 -14.44 -32.93
N SER A 213 -4.08 -15.42 -32.82
CA SER A 213 -3.88 -16.71 -33.50
C SER A 213 -4.21 -16.61 -34.98
N VAL A 214 -3.30 -17.10 -35.82
CA VAL A 214 -3.43 -17.15 -37.28
C VAL A 214 -3.03 -18.53 -37.79
N ALA A 215 -3.27 -18.80 -39.07
CA ALA A 215 -2.79 -20.00 -39.77
C ALA A 215 -2.24 -19.60 -41.14
N SER A 216 -1.10 -18.91 -41.14
CA SER A 216 -0.51 -18.34 -42.34
C SER A 216 0.71 -19.14 -42.78
N ARG A 217 0.87 -19.32 -44.09
CA ARG A 217 2.09 -19.95 -44.66
C ARG A 217 3.31 -19.06 -44.41
N CYS A 218 4.45 -19.69 -44.14
CA CYS A 218 5.73 -19.00 -44.05
C CYS A 218 6.15 -18.45 -45.42
N SER A 219 6.82 -17.28 -45.43
CA SER A 219 7.37 -16.69 -46.66
C SER A 219 8.53 -17.52 -47.20
N ALA A 220 8.81 -17.41 -48.51
CA ALA A 220 9.94 -18.11 -49.15
C ALA A 220 11.29 -17.77 -48.49
N TRP A 221 11.46 -16.53 -48.04
CA TRP A 221 12.62 -16.09 -47.27
C TRP A 221 12.78 -16.87 -45.95
N LEU A 222 11.69 -17.04 -45.19
CA LEU A 222 11.72 -17.77 -43.92
C LEU A 222 12.02 -19.26 -44.11
N LEU A 223 11.48 -19.86 -45.18
CA LEU A 223 11.80 -21.24 -45.57
C LEU A 223 13.29 -21.41 -45.90
N ASN A 224 13.91 -20.39 -46.52
CA ASN A 224 15.34 -20.40 -46.81
C ASN A 224 16.22 -20.30 -45.54
N GLN A 225 15.75 -19.62 -44.49
CA GLN A 225 16.47 -19.56 -43.20
C GLN A 225 16.58 -20.95 -42.54
N PHE A 226 15.50 -21.76 -42.60
CA PHE A 226 15.56 -23.14 -42.13
C PHE A 226 16.54 -23.99 -42.93
N ASN A 227 16.56 -23.84 -44.25
CA ASN A 227 17.51 -24.55 -45.13
C ASN A 227 18.96 -24.17 -44.84
N ARG A 228 19.25 -22.89 -44.57
CA ARG A 228 20.60 -22.42 -44.21
C ARG A 228 21.11 -22.98 -42.88
N LYS A 229 20.21 -23.36 -41.97
CA LYS A 229 20.53 -24.04 -40.70
C LYS A 229 20.44 -25.57 -40.80
N ASP A 230 20.37 -26.13 -42.01
CA ASP A 230 20.24 -27.58 -42.31
C ASP A 230 19.05 -28.26 -41.62
N ILE A 231 17.95 -27.51 -41.40
CA ILE A 231 16.73 -28.01 -40.79
C ILE A 231 15.83 -28.57 -41.90
N LYS A 232 15.65 -29.89 -41.93
CA LYS A 232 14.74 -30.55 -42.89
C LYS A 232 13.30 -30.59 -42.35
N PHE A 233 12.36 -29.99 -43.07
CA PHE A 233 10.95 -29.85 -42.66
C PHE A 233 9.97 -30.21 -43.78
N LYS A 234 8.76 -30.65 -43.40
CA LYS A 234 7.62 -30.89 -44.32
C LYS A 234 6.85 -29.60 -44.60
N TYR A 235 6.54 -28.84 -43.56
CA TYR A 235 5.90 -27.54 -43.67
C TYR A 235 6.19 -26.68 -42.44
N ALA A 236 6.06 -25.37 -42.61
CA ALA A 236 6.14 -24.38 -41.54
C ALA A 236 4.96 -23.41 -41.65
N LEU A 237 4.39 -23.02 -40.51
CA LEU A 237 3.23 -22.14 -40.39
C LEU A 237 3.48 -21.08 -39.33
N ILE A 238 3.03 -19.85 -39.55
CA ILE A 238 2.90 -18.85 -38.49
C ILE A 238 1.56 -19.10 -37.79
N ARG A 239 1.59 -19.19 -36.45
CA ARG A 239 0.42 -19.51 -35.62
C ARG A 239 0.00 -18.40 -34.68
N TYR A 240 0.93 -17.52 -34.31
CA TYR A 240 0.70 -16.39 -33.42
C TYR A 240 1.43 -15.17 -33.95
N VAL A 241 0.74 -14.03 -34.00
CA VAL A 241 1.29 -12.75 -34.43
C VAL A 241 0.89 -11.67 -33.44
N ASP A 242 1.87 -10.90 -32.99
CA ASP A 242 1.68 -9.62 -32.34
C ASP A 242 1.98 -8.53 -33.38
N GLU A 243 0.98 -7.76 -33.75
CA GLU A 243 1.11 -6.72 -34.79
C GLU A 243 1.72 -5.42 -34.24
N ARG A 244 1.68 -5.24 -32.91
CA ARG A 244 2.08 -4.02 -32.23
C ARG A 244 3.60 -3.88 -32.15
N LEU A 245 4.27 -4.96 -31.78
CA LEU A 245 5.72 -5.08 -31.65
C LEU A 245 6.31 -5.99 -32.73
N GLY A 246 5.50 -6.53 -33.64
CA GLY A 246 5.99 -7.26 -34.82
C GLY A 246 6.45 -8.69 -34.56
N TYR A 247 6.23 -9.24 -33.36
CA TYR A 247 6.65 -10.60 -33.02
C TYR A 247 5.76 -11.67 -33.65
N ARG A 248 6.35 -12.81 -34.02
CA ARG A 248 5.61 -13.94 -34.59
C ARG A 248 6.12 -15.25 -34.03
N VAL A 249 5.21 -16.16 -33.70
CA VAL A 249 5.55 -17.52 -33.27
C VAL A 249 4.94 -18.52 -34.25
N GLY A 250 5.77 -19.42 -34.73
CA GLY A 250 5.40 -20.39 -35.75
C GLY A 250 5.68 -21.82 -35.34
N LEU A 251 5.04 -22.73 -36.07
CA LEU A 251 5.14 -24.17 -35.96
C LEU A 251 5.93 -24.70 -37.16
N VAL A 252 6.90 -25.57 -36.94
CA VAL A 252 7.60 -26.31 -38.00
C VAL A 252 7.47 -27.81 -37.75
N ARG A 253 7.12 -28.55 -38.80
CA ARG A 253 7.05 -30.01 -38.75
C ARG A 253 8.26 -30.59 -39.46
N LEU A 254 9.13 -31.27 -38.69
CA LEU A 254 10.37 -31.85 -39.21
C LEU A 254 10.11 -33.08 -40.09
N SER A 255 10.97 -33.33 -41.07
CA SER A 255 10.77 -34.38 -42.06
C SER A 255 11.36 -35.76 -41.68
N ASN A 256 12.09 -35.88 -40.56
CA ASN A 256 12.77 -37.13 -40.18
C ASN A 256 12.58 -37.54 -38.70
N LYS A 257 11.63 -38.46 -38.49
CA LYS A 257 11.73 -39.72 -37.71
C LYS A 257 10.40 -40.47 -37.87
N ALA A 258 10.48 -41.74 -38.26
CA ALA A 258 9.44 -42.79 -38.39
C ALA A 258 7.97 -42.38 -38.62
N VAL A 259 7.37 -42.96 -39.66
CA VAL A 259 5.94 -42.86 -40.06
C VAL A 259 4.94 -43.21 -38.93
N TYR A 260 5.41 -43.77 -37.81
CA TYR A 260 4.58 -44.22 -36.67
C TYR A 260 5.01 -43.69 -35.28
N ALA A 261 5.86 -42.65 -35.20
CA ALA A 261 6.10 -41.92 -33.95
C ALA A 261 5.73 -40.45 -34.14
N ASP A 262 5.05 -39.85 -33.16
CA ASP A 262 4.63 -38.44 -33.16
C ASP A 262 5.73 -37.53 -33.71
N ALA A 263 5.58 -37.11 -34.97
CA ALA A 263 6.54 -36.24 -35.63
C ALA A 263 6.65 -34.95 -34.82
N ALA A 264 7.80 -34.76 -34.16
CA ALA A 264 8.04 -33.67 -33.22
C ALA A 264 7.71 -32.33 -33.90
N SER A 265 6.58 -31.76 -33.51
CA SER A 265 6.15 -30.46 -33.97
C SER A 265 6.89 -29.44 -33.12
N MET A 266 7.84 -28.75 -33.73
CA MET A 266 8.71 -27.81 -33.05
C MET A 266 8.21 -26.38 -33.28
N TRP A 267 8.57 -25.49 -32.38
CA TRP A 267 8.14 -24.09 -32.41
C TRP A 267 9.33 -23.18 -32.67
N PHE A 268 9.11 -22.03 -33.29
CA PHE A 268 10.14 -21.01 -33.51
C PHE A 268 9.58 -19.62 -33.25
N VAL A 269 10.46 -18.69 -32.88
CA VAL A 269 10.10 -17.31 -32.56
C VAL A 269 10.83 -16.37 -33.52
N MET A 270 10.09 -15.40 -34.04
CA MET A 270 10.65 -14.28 -34.81
C MET A 270 10.48 -12.98 -34.02
N GLY A 271 11.56 -12.20 -33.98
CA GLY A 271 11.62 -10.90 -33.35
C GLY A 271 10.96 -9.78 -34.19
N PRO A 272 11.01 -8.53 -33.70
CA PRO A 272 10.29 -7.39 -34.25
C PRO A 272 10.70 -7.04 -35.69
N TYR A 273 11.94 -7.37 -36.08
CA TYR A 273 12.48 -7.09 -37.42
C TYR A 273 12.44 -8.33 -38.33
N GLY A 274 11.77 -9.41 -37.90
CA GLY A 274 11.64 -10.65 -38.66
C GLY A 274 12.83 -11.60 -38.52
N GLU A 275 13.78 -11.32 -37.63
CA GLU A 275 14.90 -12.18 -37.30
C GLU A 275 14.46 -13.42 -36.52
N MET A 276 15.11 -14.57 -36.75
CA MET A 276 14.85 -15.78 -35.97
C MET A 276 15.62 -15.75 -34.67
N LEU A 277 14.91 -15.89 -33.54
CA LEU A 277 15.54 -15.83 -32.23
C LEU A 277 16.12 -17.19 -31.83
N GLU A 278 17.32 -17.16 -31.27
CA GLU A 278 18.02 -18.36 -30.81
C GLU A 278 17.58 -18.78 -29.41
N VAL A 279 17.52 -20.09 -29.19
CA VAL A 279 17.07 -20.66 -27.92
C VAL A 279 18.14 -20.43 -26.86
N PRO A 280 17.81 -19.78 -25.71
CA PRO A 280 18.78 -19.55 -24.64
C PRO A 280 19.42 -20.85 -24.15
N GLY A 281 20.75 -20.88 -24.08
CA GLY A 281 21.49 -22.04 -23.56
C GLY A 281 21.58 -23.25 -24.48
N LYS A 282 20.95 -23.25 -25.67
CA LYS A 282 21.06 -24.32 -26.69
C LYS A 282 21.86 -23.88 -27.92
N GLY A 283 22.85 -22.99 -27.75
CA GLY A 283 23.71 -22.49 -28.84
C GLY A 283 22.91 -21.83 -29.97
N LYS A 284 23.30 -22.09 -31.24
CA LYS A 284 22.66 -21.52 -32.46
C LYS A 284 21.30 -22.14 -32.83
N SER A 285 20.70 -22.94 -31.94
CA SER A 285 19.38 -23.55 -32.17
C SER A 285 18.28 -22.49 -32.17
N ILE A 286 17.26 -22.65 -33.01
CA ILE A 286 16.11 -21.72 -33.15
C ILE A 286 14.76 -22.41 -32.87
N LEU A 287 14.80 -23.67 -32.43
CA LEU A 287 13.62 -24.52 -32.29
C LEU A 287 13.34 -24.86 -30.82
N PHE A 288 12.10 -24.61 -30.39
CA PHE A 288 11.54 -24.90 -29.08
C PHE A 288 10.71 -26.18 -29.13
N ASP A 289 10.78 -26.99 -28.08
CA ASP A 289 10.08 -28.27 -27.99
C ASP A 289 8.58 -28.07 -27.72
N ARG A 290 8.22 -26.99 -27.00
CA ARG A 290 6.84 -26.69 -26.59
C ARG A 290 6.39 -25.31 -27.03
N LYS A 291 5.09 -25.19 -27.31
CA LYS A 291 4.44 -23.92 -27.68
C LYS A 291 4.59 -22.88 -26.58
N GLU A 292 4.36 -23.28 -25.33
CA GLU A 292 4.36 -22.40 -24.17
C GLU A 292 5.75 -21.79 -23.95
N GLU A 293 6.81 -22.57 -24.21
CA GLU A 293 8.19 -22.10 -24.12
C GLU A 293 8.50 -21.05 -25.17
N ALA A 294 8.07 -21.26 -26.42
CA ALA A 294 8.26 -20.29 -27.50
C ALA A 294 7.51 -18.98 -27.24
N LEU A 295 6.25 -19.05 -26.79
CA LEU A 295 5.47 -17.85 -26.44
C LEU A 295 6.07 -17.10 -25.25
N ARG A 296 6.50 -17.82 -24.20
CA ARG A 296 7.16 -17.23 -23.04
C ARG A 296 8.47 -16.54 -23.43
N TYR A 297 9.30 -17.20 -24.24
CA TYR A 297 10.56 -16.64 -24.69
C TYR A 297 10.38 -15.41 -25.58
N ALA A 298 9.40 -15.43 -26.49
CA ALA A 298 9.05 -14.25 -27.29
C ALA A 298 8.73 -13.05 -26.39
N ASN A 299 7.96 -13.29 -25.32
CA ASN A 299 7.59 -12.27 -24.36
C ASN A 299 8.80 -11.73 -23.57
N GLU A 300 9.65 -12.62 -23.04
CA GLU A 300 10.89 -12.26 -22.35
C GLU A 300 11.86 -11.47 -23.24
N HIS A 301 11.94 -11.82 -24.54
CA HIS A 301 12.74 -11.09 -25.51
C HIS A 301 12.16 -9.69 -25.77
N ALA A 302 10.84 -9.57 -25.91
CA ALA A 302 10.14 -8.28 -26.08
C ALA A 302 10.36 -7.35 -24.88
N GLU A 303 10.30 -7.87 -23.65
CA GLU A 303 10.60 -7.11 -22.44
C GLU A 303 12.01 -6.51 -22.47
N LYS A 304 13.01 -7.30 -22.89
CA LYS A 304 14.41 -6.87 -22.93
C LYS A 304 14.71 -5.90 -24.07
N VAL A 305 14.21 -6.16 -25.27
CA VAL A 305 14.61 -5.44 -26.50
C VAL A 305 13.73 -4.24 -26.78
N CYS A 306 12.42 -4.34 -26.57
CA CYS A 306 11.50 -3.23 -26.87
C CYS A 306 11.42 -2.20 -25.73
N GLY A 307 12.41 -2.20 -24.81
CA GLY A 307 12.51 -1.26 -23.71
C GLY A 307 11.34 -1.34 -22.75
N GLY A 308 10.88 -2.57 -22.45
CA GLY A 308 9.67 -2.86 -21.68
C GLY A 308 9.56 -1.95 -20.47
N HIS A 309 8.75 -0.90 -20.60
CA HIS A 309 8.15 -0.25 -19.45
C HIS A 309 7.20 -1.30 -18.90
N SER A 310 7.73 -2.20 -18.07
CA SER A 310 6.95 -3.08 -17.23
C SER A 310 5.80 -2.26 -16.67
N ARG A 311 4.60 -2.49 -17.21
CA ARG A 311 3.45 -1.64 -16.89
C ARG A 311 3.22 -1.82 -15.40
N LEU A 312 3.30 -0.74 -14.63
CA LEU A 312 2.99 -0.84 -13.22
C LEU A 312 1.48 -0.90 -13.07
N ILE A 313 1.00 -1.98 -12.47
CA ILE A 313 -0.40 -2.17 -12.11
C ILE A 313 -0.55 -2.15 -10.59
N PHE A 314 -1.75 -1.83 -10.12
CA PHE A 314 -2.06 -1.85 -8.70
C PHE A 314 -2.04 -3.28 -8.17
N ASN A 315 -1.40 -3.48 -7.03
CA ASN A 315 -1.32 -4.78 -6.38
C ASN A 315 -2.64 -5.13 -5.68
N ASN A 316 -3.57 -5.71 -6.44
CA ASN A 316 -4.92 -6.03 -5.98
C ASN A 316 -4.95 -7.38 -5.24
N LYS A 317 -4.39 -7.42 -4.02
CA LYS A 317 -4.27 -8.64 -3.21
C LYS A 317 -5.64 -9.28 -2.93
N TYR A 318 -6.61 -8.48 -2.52
CA TYR A 318 -7.92 -8.87 -1.98
C TYR A 318 -9.11 -8.60 -2.91
N GLU A 319 -8.90 -8.29 -4.20
CA GLU A 319 -10.01 -8.05 -5.14
C GLU A 319 -10.97 -9.24 -5.26
N TYR A 320 -10.46 -10.47 -5.08
CA TYR A 320 -11.24 -11.71 -5.15
C TYR A 320 -12.32 -11.85 -4.06
N VAL A 321 -12.26 -11.07 -2.98
CA VAL A 321 -13.29 -11.01 -1.91
C VAL A 321 -14.15 -9.75 -1.98
N SER A 322 -14.00 -8.93 -3.04
CA SER A 322 -14.87 -7.78 -3.29
C SER A 322 -16.21 -8.21 -3.90
N LEU A 323 -17.24 -7.36 -3.81
CA LEU A 323 -18.52 -7.61 -4.47
C LEU A 323 -18.36 -7.64 -6.00
N ASP A 324 -19.11 -8.48 -6.73
CA ASP A 324 -19.00 -8.52 -8.20
C ASP A 324 -19.45 -7.20 -8.85
N GLY A 325 -18.65 -6.69 -9.78
CA GLY A 325 -18.93 -5.46 -10.51
C GLY A 325 -18.26 -4.21 -9.94
N GLY A 326 -18.31 -3.12 -10.70
CA GLY A 326 -17.49 -1.93 -10.49
C GLY A 326 -16.19 -1.97 -11.31
N LYS A 327 -15.43 -0.88 -11.27
CA LYS A 327 -14.15 -0.70 -11.96
C LYS A 327 -13.14 -0.06 -11.02
N ASP A 328 -11.87 0.01 -11.43
CA ASP A 328 -10.82 0.71 -10.70
C ASP A 328 -10.72 0.32 -9.23
N TYR A 329 -10.66 -1.00 -8.97
CA TYR A 329 -10.38 -1.49 -7.64
C TYR A 329 -9.00 -1.00 -7.17
N ARG A 330 -8.95 -0.53 -5.93
CA ARG A 330 -7.76 0.02 -5.27
C ARG A 330 -7.70 -0.41 -3.83
N GLU A 331 -6.49 -0.75 -3.38
CA GLU A 331 -6.16 -0.99 -1.98
C GLU A 331 -5.27 0.14 -1.49
N TRP A 332 -5.81 0.90 -0.56
CA TRP A 332 -5.19 2.09 -0.01
C TRP A 332 -4.59 1.80 1.33
N LEU A 333 -3.32 2.16 1.51
CA LEU A 333 -2.59 2.00 2.75
C LEU A 333 -2.33 3.38 3.34
N LEU A 334 -2.75 3.58 4.58
CA LEU A 334 -2.46 4.81 5.31
C LEU A 334 -1.40 4.53 6.37
N CYS A 335 -0.19 5.02 6.13
CA CYS A 335 0.96 4.76 7.00
C CYS A 335 1.40 6.03 7.73
N LEU A 336 2.05 5.87 8.89
CA LEU A 336 2.77 6.95 9.57
C LEU A 336 4.28 6.76 9.37
N PRO A 337 4.85 7.39 8.33
CA PRO A 337 6.25 7.18 7.98
C PRO A 337 7.20 7.65 9.08
N ASP A 338 6.86 8.74 9.75
CA ASP A 338 7.69 9.41 10.77
C ASP A 338 7.30 9.04 12.20
N TYR A 339 6.38 8.08 12.37
CA TYR A 339 6.06 7.57 13.69
C TYR A 339 7.27 6.82 14.29
N HIS A 340 7.56 7.17 15.54
CA HIS A 340 8.84 6.88 16.19
C HIS A 340 8.99 5.44 16.68
N ARG A 341 7.92 4.64 16.71
CA ARG A 341 7.97 3.18 16.98
C ARG A 341 7.64 2.39 15.71
N SER A 342 7.85 1.08 15.75
CA SER A 342 7.47 0.15 14.68
C SER A 342 6.25 -0.68 15.08
N HIS A 343 5.27 -0.73 14.19
CA HIS A 343 4.16 -1.66 14.22
C HIS A 343 4.05 -2.37 12.87
N PHE A 344 4.02 -3.71 12.88
CA PHE A 344 3.88 -4.53 11.68
C PHE A 344 2.59 -5.34 11.76
N ILE A 345 2.00 -5.60 10.59
CA ILE A 345 0.76 -6.35 10.45
C ILE A 345 0.97 -7.50 9.46
N ALA A 346 0.19 -8.57 9.58
CA ALA A 346 0.37 -9.76 8.75
C ALA A 346 0.01 -9.55 7.27
N HIS A 347 -0.82 -8.53 6.97
CA HIS A 347 -1.43 -8.35 5.65
C HIS A 347 -0.55 -7.61 4.64
N TYR A 348 0.38 -6.80 5.14
CA TYR A 348 1.20 -5.88 4.33
C TYR A 348 2.60 -5.80 4.92
N THR A 349 3.59 -5.60 4.06
CA THR A 349 5.01 -5.50 4.47
C THR A 349 5.35 -4.13 5.06
N GLU A 350 4.44 -3.17 4.96
CA GLU A 350 4.65 -1.78 5.32
C GLU A 350 4.40 -1.60 6.82
N ARG A 351 5.33 -0.91 7.47
CA ARG A 351 5.20 -0.57 8.89
C ARG A 351 4.21 0.55 9.13
N ASN A 352 3.72 0.63 10.37
CA ASN A 352 2.92 1.73 10.90
C ASN A 352 1.69 2.03 10.04
N ILE A 353 1.09 0.99 9.47
CA ILE A 353 -0.21 1.10 8.81
C ILE A 353 -1.24 1.38 9.89
N VAL A 354 -1.74 2.61 9.90
CA VAL A 354 -2.83 3.04 10.80
C VAL A 354 -4.11 2.35 10.38
N LEU A 355 -4.37 2.34 9.07
CA LEU A 355 -5.54 1.73 8.49
C LEU A 355 -5.28 1.42 7.02
N HIS A 356 -6.05 0.48 6.49
CA HIS A 356 -6.16 0.24 5.07
C HIS A 356 -7.63 0.22 4.68
N TYR A 357 -7.90 0.62 3.44
CA TYR A 357 -9.26 0.57 2.90
C TYR A 357 -9.25 0.16 1.43
N ARG A 358 -10.34 -0.46 1.02
CA ARG A 358 -10.50 -1.05 -0.31
C ARG A 358 -11.66 -0.36 -0.99
N THR A 359 -11.44 0.13 -2.20
CA THR A 359 -12.46 0.91 -2.93
C THR A 359 -12.54 0.48 -4.38
N LYS A 360 -13.62 0.85 -5.02
CA LYS A 360 -13.81 0.77 -6.48
C LYS A 360 -14.82 1.81 -6.94
N LEU A 361 -14.81 2.12 -8.22
CA LEU A 361 -15.83 2.95 -8.85
C LEU A 361 -17.07 2.12 -9.16
N ARG A 362 -18.24 2.59 -8.75
CA ARG A 362 -19.54 2.02 -9.14
C ARG A 362 -20.48 3.11 -9.64
N HIS A 363 -21.46 2.69 -10.44
CA HIS A 363 -22.62 3.49 -10.76
C HIS A 363 -23.82 2.89 -10.06
N ASP A 364 -24.66 3.75 -9.49
CA ASP A 364 -25.96 3.32 -8.98
C ASP A 364 -27.02 3.33 -10.10
N HIS A 365 -28.23 2.91 -9.78
CA HIS A 365 -29.35 2.93 -10.74
C HIS A 365 -29.80 4.33 -11.16
N GLN A 366 -29.36 5.38 -10.45
CA GLN A 366 -29.58 6.77 -10.84
C GLN A 366 -28.48 7.30 -11.77
N GLY A 367 -27.50 6.46 -12.13
CA GLY A 367 -26.37 6.82 -12.99
C GLY A 367 -25.27 7.62 -12.29
N ARG A 368 -25.34 7.80 -10.96
CA ARG A 368 -24.35 8.54 -10.18
C ARG A 368 -23.06 7.73 -10.05
N SER A 369 -21.92 8.37 -10.27
CA SER A 369 -20.59 7.78 -10.08
C SER A 369 -20.19 7.86 -8.61
N LEU A 370 -20.10 6.70 -7.94
CA LEU A 370 -19.84 6.60 -6.51
C LEU A 370 -18.51 5.90 -6.24
N LEU A 371 -17.72 6.46 -5.32
CA LEU A 371 -16.61 5.72 -4.71
C LEU A 371 -17.21 4.70 -3.76
N PHE A 372 -17.22 3.44 -4.18
CA PHE A 372 -17.74 2.35 -3.40
C PHE A 372 -16.67 1.76 -2.49
N VAL A 373 -16.89 1.85 -1.18
CA VAL A 373 -16.01 1.35 -0.13
C VAL A 373 -16.36 -0.10 0.16
N GLU A 374 -15.45 -0.98 -0.24
CA GLU A 374 -15.53 -2.41 0.02
C GLU A 374 -15.17 -2.76 1.45
N GLU A 375 -14.17 -2.08 2.00
CA GLU A 375 -13.68 -2.33 3.35
C GLU A 375 -12.93 -1.11 3.93
N ILE A 376 -13.03 -0.89 5.24
CA ILE A 376 -12.18 -0.01 6.03
C ILE A 376 -11.76 -0.80 7.27
N GLN A 377 -10.46 -1.03 7.43
CA GLN A 377 -9.93 -1.84 8.52
C GLN A 377 -8.69 -1.20 9.14
N SER A 378 -8.58 -1.31 10.46
CA SER A 378 -7.38 -0.93 11.20
C SER A 378 -6.92 -2.09 12.10
N ASP A 379 -5.87 -2.77 11.67
CA ASP A 379 -5.27 -3.85 12.44
C ASP A 379 -4.59 -3.33 13.71
N TRP A 380 -3.98 -2.14 13.65
CA TRP A 380 -3.32 -1.53 14.79
C TRP A 380 -4.30 -1.20 15.91
N HIS A 381 -5.46 -0.59 15.58
CA HIS A 381 -6.50 -0.30 16.57
C HIS A 381 -7.18 -1.56 17.10
N GLN A 382 -7.34 -2.59 16.26
CA GLN A 382 -7.84 -3.90 16.71
C GLN A 382 -6.87 -4.58 17.68
N ALA A 383 -5.57 -4.57 17.36
CA ALA A 383 -4.53 -5.12 18.21
C ALA A 383 -4.43 -4.36 19.55
N ALA A 384 -4.51 -3.03 19.51
CA ALA A 384 -4.52 -2.19 20.71
C ALA A 384 -5.72 -2.48 21.64
N ARG A 385 -6.92 -2.75 21.09
CA ARG A 385 -8.10 -3.17 21.88
C ARG A 385 -7.91 -4.55 22.52
N ASN A 386 -7.17 -5.43 21.85
CA ASN A 386 -6.92 -6.80 22.31
C ASN A 386 -5.68 -6.94 23.22
N ARG A 387 -4.95 -5.84 23.49
CA ARG A 387 -3.74 -5.81 24.35
C ARG A 387 -3.92 -6.46 25.73
N HIS A 388 -5.15 -6.46 26.26
CA HIS A 388 -5.47 -7.05 27.57
C HIS A 388 -5.87 -8.54 27.52
N ARG A 389 -6.03 -9.15 26.34
CA ARG A 389 -6.67 -10.46 26.19
C ARG A 389 -5.73 -11.63 25.86
N LYS A 390 -4.49 -11.42 25.40
CA LYS A 390 -3.54 -12.52 25.09
C LYS A 390 -2.07 -12.15 25.37
N ASN A 391 -1.29 -13.20 25.68
CA ASN A 391 0.17 -13.42 25.85
C ASN A 391 1.18 -12.23 25.99
N ARG A 392 2.34 -12.53 26.58
CA ARG A 392 3.46 -11.61 26.89
C ARG A 392 3.90 -10.71 25.71
N TRP A 393 3.70 -11.14 24.46
CA TRP A 393 4.07 -10.43 23.23
C TRP A 393 3.10 -9.30 22.83
N ASP A 394 1.83 -9.32 23.26
CA ASP A 394 0.86 -8.27 22.93
C ASP A 394 1.03 -7.01 23.79
N ARG A 395 1.82 -7.09 24.88
CA ARG A 395 2.10 -5.92 25.74
C ARG A 395 2.99 -4.87 25.08
N ASP A 396 3.70 -5.23 24.01
CA ASP A 396 4.66 -4.36 23.31
C ASP A 396 4.09 -3.64 22.07
N ILE A 397 2.79 -3.79 21.78
CA ILE A 397 2.14 -3.05 20.69
C ILE A 397 2.22 -1.55 21.02
N PRO A 398 2.76 -0.68 20.14
CA PRO A 398 2.75 0.76 20.37
C PRO A 398 1.34 1.36 20.41
N ASP A 399 1.14 2.45 21.16
CA ASP A 399 -0.14 3.16 21.17
C ASP A 399 -0.41 3.81 19.81
N ALA A 400 -1.50 3.41 19.18
CA ALA A 400 -1.91 3.96 17.89
C ALA A 400 -2.48 5.38 18.06
N PRO A 401 -2.06 6.36 17.25
CA PRO A 401 -2.76 7.62 17.14
C PRO A 401 -4.10 7.44 16.41
N PHE A 402 -4.99 8.42 16.53
CA PHE A 402 -6.35 8.43 15.97
C PHE A 402 -7.30 7.38 16.58
N LYS A 403 -7.15 7.07 17.87
CA LYS A 403 -7.91 6.02 18.57
C LYS A 403 -9.42 6.16 18.38
N ASN A 404 -9.91 7.39 18.38
CA ASN A 404 -11.32 7.73 18.20
C ASN A 404 -11.65 8.31 16.81
N ASP A 405 -10.64 8.61 15.99
CA ASP A 405 -10.77 9.42 14.76
C ASP A 405 -10.30 8.68 13.49
N TRP A 406 -9.82 7.43 13.58
CA TRP A 406 -9.23 6.74 12.42
C TRP A 406 -10.23 6.51 11.28
N ILE A 407 -11.51 6.25 11.59
CA ILE A 407 -12.58 6.15 10.57
C ILE A 407 -12.76 7.50 9.88
N SER A 408 -12.85 8.57 10.67
CA SER A 408 -13.01 9.94 10.17
C SER A 408 -11.81 10.33 9.30
N LEU A 409 -10.59 9.92 9.67
CA LEU A 409 -9.39 10.12 8.84
C LEU A 409 -9.51 9.42 7.49
N ALA A 410 -9.93 8.15 7.45
CA ALA A 410 -10.16 7.42 6.20
C ALA A 410 -11.20 8.13 5.32
N LEU A 411 -12.33 8.54 5.91
CA LEU A 411 -13.41 9.22 5.20
C LEU A 411 -12.97 10.57 4.64
N LYS A 412 -12.18 11.37 5.37
CA LYS A 412 -11.61 12.63 4.83
C LYS A 412 -10.75 12.40 3.60
N LEU A 413 -9.92 11.36 3.60
CA LEU A 413 -9.08 11.01 2.45
C LEU A 413 -9.92 10.53 1.27
N MET A 414 -10.98 9.77 1.53
CA MET A 414 -11.96 9.39 0.52
C MET A 414 -12.68 10.61 -0.05
N LEU A 415 -13.09 11.58 0.79
CA LEU A 415 -13.70 12.83 0.33
C LEU A 415 -12.76 13.58 -0.63
N PHE A 416 -11.47 13.73 -0.31
CA PHE A 416 -10.50 14.32 -1.22
C PHE A 416 -10.40 13.55 -2.55
N HIS A 417 -10.43 12.21 -2.49
CA HIS A 417 -10.41 11.38 -3.70
C HIS A 417 -11.67 11.59 -4.55
N VAL A 418 -12.86 11.51 -3.96
CA VAL A 418 -14.15 11.72 -4.63
C VAL A 418 -14.22 13.10 -5.29
N ILE A 419 -13.81 14.14 -4.57
CA ILE A 419 -13.81 15.51 -5.09
C ILE A 419 -12.85 15.65 -6.26
N ARG A 420 -11.63 15.11 -6.16
CA ARG A 420 -10.61 15.22 -7.23
C ARG A 420 -10.93 14.40 -8.47
N GLN A 421 -11.58 13.25 -8.32
CA GLN A 421 -12.00 12.44 -9.45
C GLN A 421 -13.34 12.88 -10.06
N GLY A 422 -14.04 13.84 -9.42
CA GLY A 422 -15.34 14.30 -9.91
C GLY A 422 -16.48 13.30 -9.70
N TYR A 423 -16.33 12.35 -8.77
CA TYR A 423 -17.39 11.41 -8.40
C TYR A 423 -18.48 12.12 -7.60
N ASP A 424 -19.73 11.65 -7.66
CA ASP A 424 -20.90 12.27 -7.01
C ASP A 424 -20.89 12.09 -5.48
N GLY A 425 -20.33 10.98 -5.00
CA GLY A 425 -20.37 10.67 -3.58
C GLY A 425 -19.60 9.42 -3.17
N ILE A 426 -19.77 9.05 -1.91
CA ILE A 426 -19.23 7.84 -1.29
C ILE A 426 -20.38 6.89 -1.03
N ALA A 427 -20.22 5.62 -1.40
CA ALA A 427 -21.12 4.54 -1.01
C ALA A 427 -20.31 3.47 -0.29
N TRP A 428 -20.93 2.67 0.59
CA TRP A 428 -20.20 1.62 1.31
C TRP A 428 -21.03 0.35 1.47
N THR A 429 -20.32 -0.75 1.72
CA THR A 429 -20.94 -2.03 2.04
C THR A 429 -21.72 -1.96 3.36
N PRO A 430 -22.96 -2.49 3.42
CA PRO A 430 -23.67 -2.68 4.68
C PRO A 430 -22.94 -3.67 5.60
N GLY A 431 -23.08 -3.53 6.91
CA GLY A 431 -22.40 -4.39 7.88
C GLY A 431 -22.69 -5.89 7.72
N ILE A 432 -23.90 -6.25 7.27
CA ILE A 432 -24.28 -7.65 6.98
C ILE A 432 -23.41 -8.28 5.88
N VAL A 433 -22.97 -7.50 4.88
CA VAL A 433 -22.07 -7.99 3.82
C VAL A 433 -20.71 -8.37 4.40
N GLN A 434 -20.23 -7.63 5.40
CA GLN A 434 -18.97 -7.92 6.08
C GLN A 434 -19.05 -9.16 6.97
N GLN A 435 -20.16 -9.34 7.69
CA GLN A 435 -20.39 -10.57 8.47
C GLN A 435 -20.40 -11.80 7.56
N GLN A 436 -21.07 -11.72 6.41
CA GLN A 436 -21.09 -12.78 5.40
C GLN A 436 -19.68 -13.08 4.86
N ARG A 437 -18.87 -12.05 4.63
CA ARG A 437 -17.49 -12.19 4.13
C ARG A 437 -16.60 -12.95 5.12
N TYR A 438 -16.72 -12.68 6.42
CA TYR A 438 -15.83 -13.22 7.45
C TYR A 438 -16.36 -14.43 8.23
N GLN A 439 -17.62 -14.85 8.00
CA GLN A 439 -18.27 -16.00 8.66
C GLN A 439 -18.15 -15.98 10.20
N LYS A 440 -18.17 -14.78 10.78
CA LYS A 440 -18.11 -14.57 12.22
C LYS A 440 -19.17 -13.57 12.59
N ASP A 441 -19.84 -13.79 13.72
CA ASP A 441 -20.66 -12.75 14.32
C ASP A 441 -19.74 -11.63 14.84
N LEU A 442 -19.49 -10.68 13.94
CA LEU A 442 -18.66 -9.52 14.19
C LEU A 442 -19.58 -8.32 14.43
N ALA A 443 -20.38 -8.35 15.49
CA ALA A 443 -21.21 -7.20 15.91
C ALA A 443 -20.41 -5.89 15.97
N ALA A 444 -19.14 -5.95 16.38
CA ALA A 444 -18.22 -4.82 16.37
C ALA A 444 -17.94 -4.28 14.96
N LEU A 445 -17.80 -5.16 13.96
CA LEU A 445 -17.59 -4.76 12.57
C LEU A 445 -18.87 -4.19 11.98
N GLN A 446 -20.03 -4.82 12.24
CA GLN A 446 -21.33 -4.32 11.80
C GLN A 446 -21.58 -2.89 12.31
N ARG A 447 -21.27 -2.62 13.59
CA ARG A 447 -21.39 -1.28 14.20
C ARG A 447 -20.58 -0.21 13.45
N VAL A 448 -19.40 -0.55 12.91
CA VAL A 448 -18.59 0.40 12.15
C VAL A 448 -19.33 0.88 10.90
N TYR A 449 -19.89 -0.05 10.12
CA TYR A 449 -20.55 0.26 8.85
C TYR A 449 -21.95 0.86 9.02
N ASP A 450 -22.71 0.38 10.01
CA ASP A 450 -24.10 0.72 10.18
C ASP A 450 -24.29 1.94 11.12
N HIS A 451 -23.26 2.31 11.91
CA HIS A 451 -23.35 3.43 12.86
C HIS A 451 -22.18 4.41 12.81
N GLU A 452 -20.92 3.95 12.83
CA GLU A 452 -19.78 4.86 12.97
C GLU A 452 -19.51 5.66 11.68
N ILE A 453 -19.51 5.00 10.52
CA ILE A 453 -19.35 5.66 9.21
C ILE A 453 -20.48 6.67 8.93
N PRO A 454 -21.78 6.30 9.03
CA PRO A 454 -22.87 7.26 8.81
C PRO A 454 -22.78 8.47 9.74
N ARG A 455 -22.50 8.27 11.04
CA ARG A 455 -22.37 9.36 12.01
C ARG A 455 -21.21 10.29 11.69
N ALA A 456 -20.06 9.74 11.30
CA ALA A 456 -18.90 10.54 10.93
C ALA A 456 -19.20 11.41 9.70
N LEU A 457 -19.80 10.83 8.66
CA LEU A 457 -20.20 11.57 7.45
C LEU A 457 -21.29 12.61 7.73
N GLU A 458 -22.27 12.29 8.58
CA GLU A 458 -23.29 13.25 9.01
C GLU A 458 -22.67 14.44 9.75
N ARG A 459 -21.70 14.21 10.65
CA ARG A 459 -21.00 15.31 11.35
C ARG A 459 -20.19 16.16 10.37
N MET A 460 -19.56 15.54 9.37
CA MET A 460 -18.86 16.27 8.31
C MET A 460 -19.81 17.04 7.37
N GLY A 461 -20.98 16.48 7.05
CA GLY A 461 -21.99 17.08 6.16
C GLY A 461 -22.90 18.11 6.82
N ARG A 462 -22.90 18.21 8.15
CA ARG A 462 -23.82 19.03 8.95
C ARG A 462 -23.92 20.48 8.49
N LEU A 463 -22.81 21.13 8.16
CA LEU A 463 -22.81 22.54 7.73
C LEU A 463 -23.57 22.77 6.43
N TRP A 464 -23.74 21.73 5.62
CA TRP A 464 -24.42 21.77 4.33
C TRP A 464 -25.78 21.04 4.34
N GLY A 465 -26.24 20.59 5.51
CA GLY A 465 -27.50 19.86 5.65
C GLY A 465 -27.50 18.50 4.94
N VAL A 466 -26.32 17.90 4.70
CA VAL A 466 -26.19 16.62 3.99
C VAL A 466 -26.18 15.47 4.99
N VAL A 467 -27.02 14.47 4.73
CA VAL A 467 -27.09 13.24 5.51
C VAL A 467 -26.94 12.02 4.60
N PRO A 468 -26.41 10.88 5.11
CA PRO A 468 -26.45 9.62 4.40
C PRO A 468 -27.87 9.21 4.00
N THR A 469 -28.03 8.74 2.77
CA THR A 469 -29.28 8.24 2.20
C THR A 469 -29.10 6.78 1.74
N GLN A 470 -30.16 6.13 1.28
CA GLN A 470 -30.06 4.82 0.64
C GLN A 470 -29.92 4.98 -0.87
N GLY A 471 -29.09 4.14 -1.46
CA GLY A 471 -28.96 3.94 -2.91
C GLY A 471 -29.00 2.45 -3.23
N ASN A 472 -29.08 2.13 -4.51
CA ASN A 472 -29.13 0.75 -4.97
C ASN A 472 -28.06 0.53 -6.04
N ILE A 473 -27.37 -0.61 -5.97
CA ILE A 473 -26.33 -0.98 -6.93
C ILE A 473 -26.53 -2.41 -7.42
N ALA A 474 -26.33 -2.62 -8.73
CA ALA A 474 -26.28 -3.95 -9.30
C ALA A 474 -25.02 -4.71 -8.84
N THR A 475 -25.20 -5.94 -8.39
CA THR A 475 -24.13 -6.84 -7.96
C THR A 475 -24.51 -8.30 -8.20
N ARG A 476 -23.71 -9.24 -7.70
CA ARG A 476 -24.06 -10.68 -7.67
C ARG A 476 -24.13 -11.21 -6.25
N SER A 477 -24.86 -12.31 -6.08
CA SER A 477 -25.05 -12.98 -4.79
C SER A 477 -23.72 -13.46 -4.19
N SER A 478 -23.59 -13.25 -2.88
CA SER A 478 -22.45 -13.65 -2.04
C SER A 478 -22.48 -15.12 -1.62
N GLU A 479 -23.18 -15.98 -2.37
CA GLU A 479 -23.36 -17.40 -2.00
C GLU A 479 -22.08 -18.22 -2.18
N LEU A 480 -21.24 -17.84 -3.13
CA LEU A 480 -19.98 -18.49 -3.46
C LEU A 480 -18.82 -17.55 -3.18
N ARG A 481 -17.74 -18.10 -2.60
CA ARG A 481 -16.49 -17.36 -2.33
C ARG A 481 -15.27 -18.14 -2.80
N ALA A 482 -14.22 -17.41 -3.13
CA ALA A 482 -12.93 -17.98 -3.52
C ALA A 482 -12.04 -18.18 -2.30
N GLU A 483 -11.53 -19.39 -2.14
CA GLU A 483 -10.46 -19.72 -1.19
C GLU A 483 -9.26 -20.30 -1.95
N HIS A 484 -8.11 -20.34 -1.27
CA HIS A 484 -6.89 -20.89 -1.84
C HIS A 484 -6.19 -21.83 -0.85
N ALA A 485 -5.64 -22.91 -1.40
CA ALA A 485 -4.81 -23.87 -0.69
C ALA A 485 -3.72 -24.38 -1.64
N ASN A 486 -2.48 -24.52 -1.17
CA ASN A 486 -1.36 -25.04 -1.95
C ASN A 486 -1.17 -24.34 -3.31
N ASN A 487 -1.21 -23.00 -3.33
CA ASN A 487 -1.13 -22.15 -4.54
C ASN A 487 -2.21 -22.41 -5.60
N ARG A 488 -3.33 -23.02 -5.23
CA ARG A 488 -4.48 -23.26 -6.11
C ARG A 488 -5.76 -22.75 -5.48
N TRP A 489 -6.67 -22.30 -6.33
CA TRP A 489 -7.93 -21.70 -5.94
C TRP A 489 -9.10 -22.67 -6.11
N TYR A 490 -10.12 -22.49 -5.28
CA TYR A 490 -11.39 -23.22 -5.30
C TYR A 490 -12.53 -22.37 -4.75
N ALA A 491 -13.75 -22.74 -5.11
CA ALA A 491 -14.98 -22.14 -4.61
C ALA A 491 -15.55 -22.95 -3.45
N VAL A 492 -16.08 -22.23 -2.46
CA VAL A 492 -16.86 -22.77 -1.35
C VAL A 492 -18.18 -22.01 -1.23
N ASP A 493 -19.17 -22.65 -0.62
CA ASP A 493 -20.47 -22.03 -0.32
C ASP A 493 -20.44 -21.24 1.01
N ARG A 494 -21.61 -20.71 1.41
CA ARG A 494 -21.80 -19.94 2.66
C ARG A 494 -21.48 -20.74 3.91
N GLU A 495 -21.72 -22.04 3.91
CA GLU A 495 -21.39 -22.93 5.03
C GLU A 495 -19.91 -23.39 5.01
N GLY A 496 -19.14 -22.95 4.02
CA GLY A 496 -17.74 -23.33 3.85
C GLY A 496 -17.54 -24.71 3.22
N ARG A 497 -18.59 -25.32 2.66
CA ARG A 497 -18.48 -26.60 1.96
C ARG A 497 -17.86 -26.39 0.58
N HIS A 498 -16.99 -27.31 0.20
CA HIS A 498 -16.28 -27.25 -1.07
C HIS A 498 -17.24 -27.46 -2.25
N VAL A 499 -17.37 -26.44 -3.09
CA VAL A 499 -18.13 -26.52 -4.35
C VAL A 499 -17.23 -27.04 -5.47
N THR A 500 -15.92 -26.75 -5.39
CA THR A 500 -14.93 -27.23 -6.37
C THR A 500 -13.64 -27.72 -5.70
N ARG A 501 -12.82 -28.49 -6.44
CA ARG A 501 -11.49 -28.91 -5.98
C ARG A 501 -10.43 -27.81 -6.19
N PRO A 502 -9.34 -27.76 -5.39
CA PRO A 502 -8.24 -26.79 -5.54
C PRO A 502 -7.44 -27.03 -6.83
N ARG A 503 -7.86 -26.40 -7.92
CA ARG A 503 -7.26 -26.57 -9.25
C ARG A 503 -7.18 -25.29 -10.10
N PHE A 504 -7.83 -24.22 -9.66
CA PHE A 504 -7.98 -23.01 -10.47
C PHE A 504 -6.87 -21.99 -10.19
N THR A 505 -6.61 -21.12 -11.16
CA THR A 505 -5.94 -19.84 -10.91
C THR A 505 -6.91 -18.83 -10.29
N LYS A 506 -6.38 -17.70 -9.80
CA LYS A 506 -7.19 -16.60 -9.22
C LYS A 506 -8.21 -16.06 -10.23
N GLU A 507 -7.82 -15.93 -11.50
CA GLU A 507 -8.68 -15.41 -12.56
C GLU A 507 -9.76 -16.42 -12.94
N GLN A 508 -9.39 -17.70 -13.01
CA GLN A 508 -10.32 -18.78 -13.33
C GLN A 508 -11.40 -18.93 -12.25
N ILE A 509 -11.02 -18.89 -10.97
CA ILE A 509 -12.00 -19.03 -9.90
C ILE A 509 -12.94 -17.82 -9.81
N THR A 510 -12.41 -16.61 -10.00
CA THR A 510 -13.19 -15.38 -9.97
C THR A 510 -14.23 -15.39 -11.11
N ARG A 511 -13.84 -15.88 -12.29
CA ARG A 511 -14.75 -16.06 -13.42
C ARG A 511 -15.82 -17.12 -13.14
N PHE A 512 -15.44 -18.26 -12.56
CA PHE A 512 -16.38 -19.33 -12.20
C PHE A 512 -17.44 -18.85 -11.22
N ILE A 513 -17.03 -18.16 -10.14
CA ILE A 513 -17.93 -17.59 -9.15
C ILE A 513 -18.86 -16.58 -9.82
N ARG A 514 -18.29 -15.65 -10.61
CA ARG A 514 -19.08 -14.66 -11.33
C ARG A 514 -20.15 -15.30 -12.20
N GLN A 515 -19.84 -16.34 -12.96
CA GLN A 515 -20.81 -17.02 -13.83
C GLN A 515 -21.88 -17.80 -13.06
N SER A 516 -21.53 -18.32 -11.89
CA SER A 516 -22.41 -19.17 -11.08
C SER A 516 -23.31 -18.37 -10.12
N SER A 517 -22.91 -17.17 -9.71
CA SER A 517 -23.68 -16.30 -8.82
C SER A 517 -24.82 -15.58 -9.56
N LYS A 518 -25.98 -15.48 -8.90
CA LYS A 518 -27.17 -14.77 -9.43
C LYS A 518 -26.95 -13.26 -9.40
N ALA A 519 -27.46 -12.54 -10.40
CA ALA A 519 -27.50 -11.08 -10.37
C ALA A 519 -28.53 -10.62 -9.33
N VAL A 520 -28.14 -9.66 -8.48
CA VAL A 520 -28.99 -9.10 -7.42
C VAL A 520 -28.75 -7.60 -7.31
N ASP A 521 -29.78 -6.87 -6.92
CA ASP A 521 -29.68 -5.47 -6.54
C ASP A 521 -29.45 -5.38 -5.03
N LEU A 522 -28.46 -4.59 -4.64
CA LEU A 522 -28.07 -4.42 -3.24
C LEU A 522 -28.34 -2.98 -2.81
N ASP A 523 -29.13 -2.82 -1.76
CA ASP A 523 -29.30 -1.54 -1.08
C ASP A 523 -28.03 -1.20 -0.29
N VAL A 524 -27.52 0.00 -0.52
CA VAL A 524 -26.28 0.49 0.07
C VAL A 524 -26.46 1.92 0.59
N PRO A 525 -25.87 2.27 1.73
CA PRO A 525 -25.79 3.65 2.16
C PRO A 525 -24.95 4.48 1.17
N VAL A 526 -25.40 5.70 0.91
CA VAL A 526 -24.78 6.66 0.00
C VAL A 526 -24.73 8.05 0.64
N PHE A 527 -23.59 8.71 0.53
CA PHE A 527 -23.37 10.10 0.92
C PHE A 527 -22.99 10.93 -0.31
N ILE A 528 -23.92 11.76 -0.77
CA ILE A 528 -23.74 12.63 -1.96
C ILE A 528 -23.10 13.94 -1.54
N ILE A 529 -22.09 14.39 -2.27
CA ILE A 529 -21.32 15.59 -1.92
C ILE A 529 -21.80 16.76 -2.80
N PRO A 530 -22.49 17.77 -2.22
CA PRO A 530 -22.94 18.94 -2.97
C PRO A 530 -21.77 19.86 -3.34
N GLN A 531 -21.91 20.65 -4.40
CA GLN A 531 -20.84 21.50 -4.91
C GLN A 531 -20.27 22.45 -3.85
N ALA A 532 -21.12 23.08 -3.03
CA ALA A 532 -20.69 23.97 -1.96
C ALA A 532 -19.76 23.30 -0.93
N MET A 533 -19.95 21.99 -0.67
CA MET A 533 -19.07 21.22 0.21
C MET A 533 -17.73 20.92 -0.48
N ARG A 534 -17.76 20.62 -1.78
CA ARG A 534 -16.55 20.38 -2.59
C ARG A 534 -15.63 21.59 -2.57
N ASP A 535 -16.19 22.75 -2.85
CA ASP A 535 -15.45 24.01 -2.93
C ASP A 535 -14.81 24.36 -1.59
N ALA A 536 -15.56 24.21 -0.50
CA ALA A 536 -15.07 24.48 0.85
C ALA A 536 -13.93 23.54 1.28
N ILE A 537 -14.02 22.25 0.94
CA ILE A 537 -12.96 21.27 1.26
C ILE A 537 -11.69 21.55 0.45
N MET A 538 -11.83 21.89 -0.84
CA MET A 538 -10.69 22.21 -1.70
C MET A 538 -10.00 23.52 -1.27
N GLN A 539 -10.77 24.50 -0.79
CA GLN A 539 -10.23 25.79 -0.36
C GLN A 539 -9.56 25.73 1.02
N ASN A 540 -10.18 25.07 2.00
CA ASN A 540 -9.79 25.17 3.41
C ASN A 540 -9.06 23.93 3.94
N GLY A 541 -9.10 22.83 3.20
CA GLY A 541 -8.65 21.52 3.67
C GLY A 541 -9.57 20.95 4.75
N LEU A 542 -9.09 19.89 5.41
CA LEU A 542 -9.79 19.20 6.49
C LEU A 542 -8.91 19.12 7.75
N PRO A 543 -9.48 19.12 8.97
CA PRO A 543 -8.65 18.94 10.16
C PRO A 543 -8.06 17.52 10.16
N LEU A 544 -6.83 17.35 10.64
CA LEU A 544 -6.16 16.05 10.76
C LEU A 544 -6.91 15.16 11.75
N TYR A 545 -7.26 15.71 12.91
CA TYR A 545 -8.03 15.07 13.97
C TYR A 545 -9.45 15.63 14.07
N GLY A 546 -10.41 14.84 14.58
CA GLY A 546 -11.81 15.25 14.75
C GLY A 546 -12.57 15.56 13.45
N GLU A 547 -13.82 15.99 13.54
CA GLU A 547 -14.74 16.12 12.38
C GLU A 547 -15.28 17.54 12.18
N GLN A 548 -14.90 18.49 13.04
CA GLN A 548 -15.46 19.84 13.02
C GLN A 548 -14.80 20.71 11.95
N PHE A 549 -15.60 21.12 10.98
CA PHE A 549 -15.27 22.20 10.06
C PHE A 549 -15.31 23.55 10.79
N GLN A 550 -14.22 24.30 10.74
CA GLN A 550 -14.28 25.72 11.04
C GLN A 550 -14.83 26.41 9.80
N ALA A 551 -16.13 26.75 9.82
CA ALA A 551 -16.65 27.72 8.87
C ALA A 551 -15.90 29.03 9.09
N THR A 552 -15.08 29.44 8.12
CA THR A 552 -14.70 30.84 8.00
C THR A 552 -16.00 31.61 7.81
N ARG A 553 -16.49 32.24 8.88
CA ARG A 553 -17.47 33.31 8.73
C ARG A 553 -16.81 34.34 7.81
N ARG A 554 -17.31 34.48 6.58
CA ARG A 554 -17.07 35.67 5.79
C ARG A 554 -17.67 36.86 6.50
#